data_AF-A0A6I1L9E6-F1
#
_entry.id   AF-A0A6I1L9E6-F1
#
_cell.length_a   1.000
_cell.length_b   1.000
_cell.length_c   1.000
_cell.angle_alpha   90.00
_cell.angle_beta   90.00
_cell.angle_gamma   90.00
#
_symmetry.space_group_name_H-M   'P 1'
#
loop_
_entity.id
_entity.type
_entity.pdbx_description
1 polymer ?
#
loop_
_entity_poly.entity_id
_entity_poly.type
_entity_poly.pdbx_seq_one_letter_code
_entity_poly.pdbx_strand_id
1 'polypeptide(L)'
;MKALALRRVSSAFASACQALGRGRWLTFTSAEEPVYLTVGPLLPAGSYPDEQRLNLSSKHGPLQLSNADALLSLLGETPVVAAGELQPWYWQLINQQFPDALYELLSPLEPLPEANPLLPDCLELRINAERGSERVHGVLRCSADTLLHLFDAAHWQYIEQPWPGDWPLHYPLELGRVQLTVNELRSLRPGDVLLPAQPRFNTQGQGHVQLGERLWRVDSETLNDHLQLRLIHEEDRHHE
;
A
#
# COMPACT_ATOMS: atom_id res chain seq x y z
N MET A 1 5.04 30.81 18.40
CA MET A 1 4.73 29.75 17.42
C MET A 1 6.03 29.33 16.75
N LYS A 2 6.45 28.06 16.88
CA LYS A 2 7.66 27.53 16.25
C LYS A 2 7.27 27.02 14.87
N ALA A 3 7.80 27.62 13.80
CA ALA A 3 7.48 27.20 12.44
C ALA A 3 7.88 25.73 12.24
N LEU A 4 6.98 24.91 11.71
CA LEU A 4 7.29 23.53 11.34
C LEU A 4 8.39 23.54 10.28
N ALA A 5 9.58 23.08 10.65
CA ALA A 5 10.65 22.81 9.70
C ALA A 5 10.36 21.47 9.01
N LEU A 6 9.57 21.52 7.93
CA LEU A 6 9.30 20.36 7.12
C LEU A 6 10.57 19.95 6.36
N ARG A 7 10.85 18.63 6.34
CA ARG A 7 11.92 18.06 5.53
C ARG A 7 11.69 18.45 4.06
N ARG A 8 12.71 18.99 3.40
CA ARG A 8 12.68 19.17 1.95
C ARG A 8 12.71 17.79 1.29
N VAL A 9 11.71 17.53 0.47
CA VAL A 9 11.57 16.30 -0.32
C VAL A 9 11.76 16.69 -1.79
N SER A 10 12.58 15.95 -2.53
CA SER A 10 12.74 16.19 -3.96
C SER A 10 11.45 15.82 -4.70
N SER A 11 11.21 16.44 -5.86
CA SER A 11 10.06 16.12 -6.69
C SER A 11 10.08 14.65 -7.13
N ALA A 12 11.26 14.13 -7.50
CA ALA A 12 11.44 12.74 -7.90
C ALA A 12 11.03 11.78 -6.77
N PHE A 13 11.50 12.01 -5.54
CA PHE A 13 11.12 11.18 -4.39
C PHE A 13 9.60 11.23 -4.13
N ALA A 14 8.99 12.41 -4.17
CA ALA A 14 7.56 12.57 -3.96
C ALA A 14 6.74 11.81 -5.03
N SER A 15 7.12 11.94 -6.30
CA SER A 15 6.49 11.22 -7.42
C SER A 15 6.65 9.71 -7.30
N ALA A 16 7.85 9.24 -6.93
CA ALA A 16 8.13 7.83 -6.75
C ALA A 16 7.33 7.23 -5.58
N CYS A 17 7.23 7.92 -4.44
CA CYS A 17 6.37 7.52 -3.33
C CYS A 17 4.89 7.47 -3.73
N GLN A 18 4.40 8.46 -4.49
CA GLN A 18 3.01 8.46 -4.96
C GLN A 18 2.74 7.29 -5.91
N ALA A 19 3.66 7.01 -6.82
CA ALA A 19 3.54 5.92 -7.78
C ALA A 19 3.60 4.54 -7.09
N LEU A 20 4.45 4.40 -6.06
CA LEU A 20 4.60 3.17 -5.27
C LEU A 20 3.45 2.96 -4.28
N GLY A 21 2.87 4.02 -3.73
CA GLY A 21 1.92 3.95 -2.61
C GLY A 21 0.71 3.06 -2.84
N ARG A 22 0.25 2.95 -4.09
CA ARG A 22 -0.88 2.07 -4.50
C ARG A 22 -0.47 0.61 -4.75
N GLY A 23 0.83 0.32 -4.67
CA GLY A 23 1.45 -0.88 -5.19
C GLY A 23 1.26 -1.04 -6.69
N ARG A 24 2.10 -1.85 -7.32
CA ARG A 24 1.96 -2.19 -8.73
C ARG A 24 2.19 -3.67 -8.96
N TRP A 25 1.62 -4.20 -10.03
CA TRP A 25 1.89 -5.53 -10.50
C TRP A 25 2.06 -5.55 -12.02
N LEU A 26 2.85 -6.49 -12.50
CA LEU A 26 3.14 -6.75 -13.89
C LEU A 26 2.96 -8.24 -14.11
N THR A 27 2.35 -8.61 -15.24
CA THR A 27 2.29 -10.00 -15.67
C THR A 27 2.99 -10.16 -17.01
N PHE A 28 3.69 -11.26 -17.14
CA PHE A 28 4.36 -11.69 -18.35
C PHE A 28 4.45 -13.21 -18.37
N THR A 29 4.88 -13.79 -19.48
CA THR A 29 5.04 -15.25 -19.61
C THR A 29 6.51 -15.61 -19.56
N SER A 30 6.85 -16.67 -18.81
CA SER A 30 8.17 -17.28 -18.76
C SER A 30 7.99 -18.79 -18.87
N ALA A 31 8.69 -19.45 -19.80
CA ALA A 31 8.53 -20.90 -20.04
C ALA A 31 7.06 -21.36 -20.16
N GLU A 32 6.24 -20.61 -20.91
CA GLU A 32 4.79 -20.84 -21.12
C GLU A 32 3.89 -20.65 -19.90
N GLU A 33 4.43 -20.34 -18.72
CA GLU A 33 3.65 -20.05 -17.52
C GLU A 33 3.54 -18.53 -17.24
N PRO A 34 2.38 -18.05 -16.76
CA PRO A 34 2.24 -16.67 -16.34
C PRO A 34 3.02 -16.43 -15.05
N VAL A 35 3.84 -15.39 -15.07
CA VAL A 35 4.55 -14.85 -13.92
C VAL A 35 3.87 -13.57 -13.47
N TYR A 36 3.67 -13.44 -12.16
CA TYR A 36 3.15 -12.24 -11.53
C TYR A 36 4.23 -11.58 -10.70
N LEU A 37 4.67 -10.40 -11.13
CA LEU A 37 5.62 -9.57 -10.39
C LEU A 37 4.87 -8.44 -9.70
N THR A 38 4.97 -8.39 -8.38
CA THR A 38 4.27 -7.42 -7.55
C THR A 38 5.27 -6.59 -6.75
N VAL A 39 5.08 -5.28 -6.75
CA VAL A 39 5.89 -4.30 -6.03
C VAL A 39 5.01 -3.42 -5.16
N GLY A 40 5.47 -3.06 -3.97
CA GLY A 40 4.66 -2.21 -3.08
C GLY A 40 5.47 -1.57 -1.97
N PRO A 41 4.83 -0.70 -1.16
CA PRO A 41 5.49 -0.10 -0.01
C PRO A 41 5.99 -1.19 0.94
N LEU A 42 7.16 -0.96 1.52
CA LEU A 42 7.70 -1.85 2.54
C LEU A 42 6.77 -1.88 3.76
N LEU A 43 6.51 -3.08 4.28
CA LEU A 43 5.75 -3.26 5.51
C LEU A 43 6.66 -2.99 6.73
N PRO A 44 6.10 -2.73 7.93
CA PRO A 44 6.90 -2.43 9.11
C PRO A 44 7.98 -3.48 9.40
N ALA A 45 9.06 -3.01 10.04
CA ALA A 45 10.27 -3.78 10.34
C ALA A 45 9.99 -5.15 10.99
N GLY A 46 10.70 -6.18 10.53
CA GLY A 46 10.55 -7.58 10.96
C GLY A 46 9.79 -8.48 9.99
N SER A 47 9.26 -7.92 8.89
CA SER A 47 8.50 -8.68 7.87
C SER A 47 9.38 -9.37 6.83
N TYR A 48 10.62 -8.93 6.67
CA TYR A 48 11.59 -9.47 5.72
C TYR A 48 12.93 -9.63 6.44
N PRO A 49 13.54 -10.83 6.43
CA PRO A 49 14.86 -11.01 7.00
C PRO A 49 15.87 -10.12 6.26
N ASP A 50 16.79 -9.50 7.00
CA ASP A 50 17.86 -8.66 6.46
C ASP A 50 18.92 -9.57 5.82
N GLU A 51 18.53 -10.18 4.70
CA GLU A 51 19.36 -11.11 3.93
C GLU A 51 20.29 -10.34 3.00
N GLN A 52 21.40 -10.99 2.65
CA GLN A 52 22.41 -10.46 1.75
C GLN A 52 21.77 -9.85 0.50
N ARG A 53 22.03 -8.55 0.27
CA ARG A 53 21.54 -7.84 -0.90
C ARG A 53 22.59 -7.91 -2.00
N LEU A 54 22.17 -8.32 -3.18
CA LEU A 54 22.99 -8.27 -4.37
C LEU A 54 22.92 -6.88 -4.99
N ASN A 55 24.08 -6.25 -5.18
CA ASN A 55 24.17 -4.97 -5.86
C ASN A 55 24.21 -5.20 -7.37
N LEU A 56 23.30 -4.55 -8.09
CA LEU A 56 23.09 -4.73 -9.51
C LEU A 56 23.00 -3.37 -10.20
N SER A 57 23.55 -3.28 -11.40
CA SER A 57 23.32 -2.19 -12.34
C SER A 57 22.32 -2.67 -13.36
N SER A 58 21.23 -1.92 -13.54
CA SER A 58 20.27 -2.10 -14.64
C SER A 58 20.42 -0.96 -15.66
N LYS A 59 19.72 -1.05 -16.79
CA LYS A 59 19.61 0.10 -17.72
C LYS A 59 19.02 1.37 -17.09
N HIS A 60 18.26 1.24 -16.00
CA HIS A 60 17.63 2.35 -15.28
C HIS A 60 18.47 2.87 -14.10
N GLY A 61 19.66 2.29 -13.88
CA GLY A 61 20.58 2.64 -12.82
C GLY A 61 20.77 1.53 -11.77
N PRO A 62 21.53 1.85 -10.71
CA PRO A 62 21.86 0.90 -9.65
C PRO A 62 20.64 0.54 -8.81
N LEU A 63 20.59 -0.72 -8.41
CA LEU A 63 19.60 -1.28 -7.49
C LEU A 63 20.24 -2.36 -6.60
N GLN A 64 19.64 -2.60 -5.44
CA GLN A 64 20.00 -3.72 -4.57
C GLN A 64 18.79 -4.62 -4.41
N LEU A 65 19.01 -5.93 -4.55
CA LEU A 65 17.95 -6.93 -4.48
C LEU A 65 18.28 -7.96 -3.40
N SER A 66 17.38 -8.14 -2.42
CA SER A 66 17.46 -9.29 -1.52
C SER A 66 16.88 -10.53 -2.19
N ASN A 67 17.31 -11.73 -1.79
CA ASN A 67 16.85 -13.01 -2.36
C ASN A 67 16.99 -13.05 -3.89
N ALA A 68 18.07 -12.45 -4.39
CA ALA A 68 18.25 -12.19 -5.82
C ALA A 68 18.35 -13.48 -6.64
N ASP A 69 18.99 -14.52 -6.11
CA ASP A 69 19.05 -15.85 -6.70
C ASP A 69 17.64 -16.43 -6.91
N ALA A 70 16.83 -16.49 -5.85
CA ALA A 70 15.48 -17.04 -5.91
C ALA A 70 14.55 -16.19 -6.78
N LEU A 71 14.61 -14.86 -6.68
CA LEU A 71 13.77 -13.95 -7.47
C LEU A 71 14.12 -14.05 -8.95
N LEU A 72 15.39 -13.92 -9.32
CA LEU A 72 15.79 -13.97 -10.73
C LEU A 72 15.58 -15.37 -11.33
N SER A 73 15.75 -16.45 -10.54
CA SER A 73 15.42 -17.81 -10.97
C SER A 73 13.93 -18.01 -11.25
N LEU A 74 13.05 -17.39 -10.46
CA LEU A 74 11.60 -17.50 -10.65
C LEU A 74 11.12 -16.63 -11.82
N LEU A 75 11.71 -15.45 -11.99
CA LEU A 75 11.35 -14.51 -13.06
C LEU A 75 11.87 -14.93 -14.44
N GLY A 76 12.97 -15.68 -14.48
CA GLY A 76 13.56 -16.20 -15.71
C GLY A 76 13.30 -17.69 -15.96
N GLU A 77 13.90 -18.19 -17.03
CA GLU A 77 13.82 -19.60 -17.42
C GLU A 77 15.00 -20.44 -16.90
N THR A 78 16.04 -19.79 -16.36
CA THR A 78 17.26 -20.45 -15.89
C THR A 78 17.54 -20.14 -14.42
N PRO A 79 18.05 -21.12 -13.65
CA PRO A 79 18.46 -20.89 -12.27
C PRO A 79 19.60 -19.86 -12.19
N VAL A 80 19.41 -18.87 -11.32
CA VAL A 80 20.38 -17.83 -11.00
C VAL A 80 21.05 -18.13 -9.68
N VAL A 81 22.38 -18.12 -9.66
CA VAL A 81 23.20 -18.29 -8.46
C VAL A 81 23.98 -17.01 -8.22
N ALA A 82 23.60 -16.28 -7.18
CA ALA A 82 24.23 -15.02 -6.78
C ALA A 82 25.33 -15.21 -5.71
N ALA A 83 25.63 -16.45 -5.31
CA ALA A 83 26.65 -16.76 -4.32
C ALA A 83 28.03 -16.92 -4.97
N GLY A 84 29.07 -16.44 -4.28
CA GLY A 84 30.46 -16.59 -4.73
C GLY A 84 30.93 -15.48 -5.67
N GLU A 85 31.92 -15.81 -6.51
CA GLU A 85 32.53 -14.84 -7.42
C GLU A 85 31.64 -14.57 -8.64
N LEU A 86 31.22 -13.32 -8.80
CA LEU A 86 30.27 -12.92 -9.85
C LEU A 86 30.99 -12.61 -11.15
N GLN A 87 30.99 -13.57 -12.08
CA GLN A 87 31.69 -13.45 -13.36
C GLN A 87 30.87 -12.73 -14.42
N PRO A 88 31.44 -11.78 -15.20
CA PRO A 88 30.70 -11.03 -16.22
C PRO A 88 30.00 -11.90 -17.27
N TRP A 89 30.65 -12.98 -17.73
CA TRP A 89 30.08 -13.88 -18.75
C TRP A 89 28.80 -14.57 -18.26
N TYR A 90 28.70 -14.84 -16.95
CA TYR A 90 27.53 -15.49 -16.36
C TYR A 90 26.31 -14.58 -16.44
N TRP A 91 26.50 -13.30 -16.13
CA TRP A 91 25.43 -12.30 -16.22
C TRP A 91 25.04 -12.00 -17.66
N GLN A 92 25.97 -12.03 -18.61
CA GLN A 92 25.64 -11.98 -20.03
C GLN A 92 24.71 -13.14 -20.44
N LEU A 93 24.98 -14.35 -19.96
CA LEU A 93 24.10 -15.50 -20.19
C LEU A 93 22.73 -15.30 -19.55
N ILE A 94 22.66 -14.88 -18.28
CA ILE A 94 21.39 -14.62 -17.59
C ILE A 94 20.54 -13.60 -18.35
N ASN A 95 21.14 -12.49 -18.80
CA ASN A 95 20.42 -11.47 -19.58
C ASN A 95 19.85 -12.04 -20.89
N GLN A 96 20.54 -12.97 -21.55
CA GLN A 96 20.05 -13.62 -22.79
C GLN A 96 18.92 -14.62 -22.54
N GLN A 97 18.75 -15.08 -21.30
CA GLN A 97 17.71 -16.03 -20.90
C GLN A 97 16.52 -15.36 -20.22
N PHE A 98 16.49 -14.03 -20.15
CA PHE A 98 15.33 -13.32 -19.66
C PHE A 98 14.20 -13.32 -20.70
N PRO A 99 12.94 -13.55 -20.26
CA PRO A 99 11.78 -13.27 -21.09
C PRO A 99 11.80 -11.82 -21.56
N ASP A 100 11.25 -11.55 -22.76
CA ASP A 100 11.27 -10.21 -23.37
C ASP A 100 10.82 -9.10 -22.42
N ALA A 101 9.77 -9.34 -21.64
CA ALA A 101 9.26 -8.38 -20.66
C ALA A 101 10.28 -8.05 -19.55
N LEU A 102 11.04 -9.04 -19.08
CA LEU A 102 12.05 -8.86 -18.06
C LEU A 102 13.33 -8.26 -18.64
N TYR A 103 13.68 -8.65 -19.87
CA TYR A 103 14.78 -8.04 -20.62
C TYR A 103 14.52 -6.54 -20.82
N GLU A 104 13.32 -6.17 -21.26
CA GLU A 104 12.91 -4.77 -21.39
C GLU A 104 12.74 -4.05 -20.06
N LEU A 105 12.62 -4.75 -18.94
CA LEU A 105 12.51 -4.10 -17.63
C LEU A 105 13.88 -3.87 -16.98
N LEU A 106 14.81 -4.82 -17.10
CA LEU A 106 16.03 -4.85 -16.27
C LEU A 106 17.33 -4.88 -17.07
N SER A 107 17.34 -5.39 -18.30
CA SER A 107 18.59 -5.63 -19.04
C SER A 107 19.23 -4.36 -19.61
N PRO A 108 20.58 -4.27 -19.65
CA PRO A 108 21.51 -5.23 -19.08
C PRO A 108 21.49 -5.15 -17.55
N LEU A 109 21.46 -6.32 -16.92
CA LEU A 109 21.54 -6.51 -15.48
C LEU A 109 22.91 -7.09 -15.13
N GLU A 110 23.74 -6.32 -14.42
CA GLU A 110 25.13 -6.66 -14.13
C GLU A 110 25.45 -6.46 -12.65
N PRO A 111 26.30 -7.30 -12.03
CA PRO A 111 26.78 -7.07 -10.68
C PRO A 111 27.54 -5.77 -10.55
N LEU A 112 27.23 -5.01 -9.51
CA LEU A 112 28.05 -3.89 -9.10
C LEU A 112 29.06 -4.35 -8.04
N PRO A 113 30.37 -4.17 -8.28
CA PRO A 113 31.41 -4.56 -7.33
C PRO A 113 31.43 -3.67 -6.08
N GLU A 114 30.80 -2.49 -6.15
CA GLU A 114 30.69 -1.58 -5.00
C GLU A 114 29.75 -2.16 -3.94
N ALA A 115 30.23 -2.27 -2.70
CA ALA A 115 29.45 -2.81 -1.58
C ALA A 115 28.23 -1.95 -1.22
N ASN A 116 28.26 -0.64 -1.52
CA ASN A 116 27.16 0.27 -1.23
C ASN A 116 27.04 1.33 -2.34
N PRO A 117 26.29 1.05 -3.42
CA PRO A 117 26.12 2.00 -4.52
C PRO A 117 25.44 3.28 -4.03
N LEU A 118 25.81 4.41 -4.62
CA LEU A 118 25.19 5.69 -4.29
C LEU A 118 23.74 5.70 -4.82
N LEU A 119 22.77 5.58 -3.90
CA LEU A 119 21.34 5.67 -4.20
C LEU A 119 20.78 6.99 -3.64
N PRO A 120 20.76 8.08 -4.43
CA PRO A 120 20.15 9.33 -3.99
C PRO A 120 18.65 9.12 -3.80
N ASP A 121 18.08 9.75 -2.76
CA ASP A 121 16.64 9.67 -2.46
C ASP A 121 16.11 8.23 -2.47
N CYS A 122 16.86 7.36 -1.80
CA CYS A 122 16.67 5.93 -1.86
C CYS A 122 15.31 5.49 -1.29
N LEU A 123 14.68 4.55 -2.00
CA LEU A 123 13.46 3.87 -1.62
C LEU A 123 13.72 2.39 -1.42
N GLU A 124 13.11 1.83 -0.37
CA GLU A 124 13.00 0.39 -0.18
C GLU A 124 11.55 -0.03 -0.39
N LEU A 125 11.36 -1.09 -1.18
CA LEU A 125 10.05 -1.57 -1.56
C LEU A 125 10.02 -3.10 -1.53
N ARG A 126 8.88 -3.67 -1.16
CA ARG A 126 8.70 -5.12 -1.24
C ARG A 126 8.55 -5.53 -2.69
N ILE A 127 9.17 -6.63 -3.07
CA ILE A 127 9.02 -7.27 -4.36
C ILE A 127 8.61 -8.73 -4.15
N ASN A 128 7.61 -9.18 -4.88
CA ASN A 128 7.13 -10.55 -4.83
C ASN A 128 6.98 -11.07 -6.25
N ALA A 129 7.41 -12.30 -6.47
CA ALA A 129 7.23 -12.98 -7.73
C ALA A 129 6.46 -14.28 -7.48
N GLU A 130 5.52 -14.60 -8.37
CA GLU A 130 4.71 -15.83 -8.33
C GLU A 130 4.68 -16.46 -9.72
N ARG A 131 4.92 -17.77 -9.77
CA ARG A 131 4.79 -18.60 -10.97
C ARG A 131 4.19 -19.94 -10.54
N GLY A 132 3.00 -20.26 -11.02
CA GLY A 132 2.27 -21.46 -10.58
C GLY A 132 2.03 -21.46 -9.06
N SER A 133 2.57 -22.45 -8.35
CA SER A 133 2.51 -22.56 -6.89
C SER A 133 3.74 -21.98 -6.17
N GLU A 134 4.77 -21.58 -6.91
CA GLU A 134 6.01 -21.06 -6.36
C GLU A 134 5.88 -19.55 -6.10
N ARG A 135 6.34 -19.12 -4.93
CA ARG A 135 6.35 -17.71 -4.52
C ARG A 135 7.67 -17.36 -3.88
N VAL A 136 8.21 -16.22 -4.31
CA VAL A 136 9.44 -15.65 -3.74
C VAL A 136 9.17 -14.21 -3.34
N HIS A 137 9.69 -13.85 -2.17
CA HIS A 137 9.60 -12.51 -1.62
C HIS A 137 11.00 -11.93 -1.45
N GLY A 138 11.12 -10.61 -1.61
CA GLY A 138 12.33 -9.88 -1.33
C GLY A 138 12.10 -8.38 -1.19
N VAL A 139 13.20 -7.65 -1.12
CA VAL A 139 13.24 -6.21 -1.02
C VAL A 139 14.09 -5.67 -2.16
N LEU A 140 13.52 -4.73 -2.91
CA LEU A 140 14.21 -3.94 -3.91
C LEU A 140 14.55 -2.58 -3.30
N ARG A 141 15.81 -2.17 -3.44
CA ARG A 141 16.28 -0.86 -3.04
C ARG A 141 16.86 -0.13 -4.24
N CYS A 142 16.38 1.07 -4.54
CA CYS A 142 16.83 1.85 -5.69
C CYS A 142 16.64 3.34 -5.46
N SER A 143 17.11 4.17 -6.40
CA SER A 143 16.83 5.61 -6.40
C SER A 143 15.39 5.89 -6.82
N ALA A 144 14.86 7.07 -6.48
CA ALA A 144 13.55 7.50 -6.93
C ALA A 144 13.42 7.52 -8.47
N ASP A 145 14.44 8.01 -9.18
CA ASP A 145 14.46 8.05 -10.65
C ASP A 145 14.48 6.64 -11.26
N THR A 146 15.29 5.73 -10.70
CA THR A 146 15.32 4.33 -11.13
C THR A 146 13.94 3.67 -10.99
N LEU A 147 13.24 3.93 -9.88
CA LEU A 147 11.90 3.38 -9.66
C LEU A 147 10.88 3.91 -10.68
N LEU A 148 10.90 5.22 -10.94
CA LEU A 148 10.01 5.85 -11.92
C LEU A 148 10.28 5.30 -13.32
N HIS A 149 11.55 5.16 -13.72
CA HIS A 149 11.89 4.56 -15.01
C HIS A 149 11.48 3.09 -15.13
N LEU A 150 11.63 2.29 -14.06
CA LEU A 150 11.12 0.91 -14.03
C LEU A 150 9.60 0.86 -14.23
N PHE A 151 8.90 1.81 -13.63
CA PHE A 151 7.44 1.96 -13.75
C PHE A 151 6.96 2.44 -15.12
N ASP A 152 7.81 3.15 -15.87
CA ASP A 152 7.52 3.61 -17.22
C ASP A 152 7.96 2.59 -18.30
N ALA A 153 8.90 1.70 -17.98
CA ALA A 153 9.44 0.70 -18.90
C ALA A 153 8.47 -0.44 -19.25
N ALA A 154 7.41 -0.63 -18.47
CA ALA A 154 6.43 -1.70 -18.68
C ALA A 154 5.00 -1.26 -18.32
N HIS A 155 4.03 -2.07 -18.72
CA HIS A 155 2.61 -1.80 -18.47
C HIS A 155 2.19 -2.25 -17.06
N TRP A 156 2.77 -1.63 -16.05
CA TRP A 156 2.41 -1.89 -14.66
C TRP A 156 0.96 -1.50 -14.37
N GLN A 157 0.24 -2.37 -13.68
CA GLN A 157 -1.11 -2.12 -13.18
C GLN A 157 -1.06 -1.83 -11.69
N TYR A 158 -1.97 -0.98 -11.18
CA TYR A 158 -2.02 -0.70 -9.74
C TYR A 158 -2.64 -1.87 -8.96
N ILE A 159 -2.09 -2.20 -7.78
CA ILE A 159 -2.65 -3.25 -6.90
C ILE A 159 -3.96 -2.75 -6.28
N GLU A 160 -3.96 -1.54 -5.73
CA GLU A 160 -5.16 -0.90 -5.23
C GLU A 160 -5.96 -0.32 -6.40
N GLN A 161 -7.05 -1.02 -6.75
CA GLN A 161 -8.09 -0.43 -7.59
C GLN A 161 -8.79 0.68 -6.80
N PRO A 162 -9.10 1.82 -7.44
CA PRO A 162 -9.88 2.85 -6.78
C PRO A 162 -11.19 2.24 -6.31
N TRP A 163 -11.59 2.53 -5.07
CA TRP A 163 -12.89 2.12 -4.57
C TRP A 163 -13.96 2.63 -5.55
N PRO A 164 -14.94 1.79 -5.94
CA PRO A 164 -16.07 2.27 -6.72
C PRO A 164 -16.67 3.48 -6.02
N GLY A 165 -16.82 4.60 -6.73
CA GLY A 165 -17.33 5.85 -6.12
C GLY A 165 -18.76 5.72 -5.60
N ASP A 166 -19.44 4.66 -5.99
CA ASP A 166 -20.78 4.23 -5.61
C ASP A 166 -20.80 3.16 -4.51
N TRP A 167 -19.65 2.79 -3.92
CA TRP A 167 -19.60 1.81 -2.83
C TRP A 167 -20.41 2.30 -1.62
N PRO A 168 -21.53 1.64 -1.26
CA PRO A 168 -22.42 2.16 -0.25
C PRO A 168 -21.84 1.95 1.16
N LEU A 169 -21.49 3.05 1.82
CA LEU A 169 -21.12 3.03 3.24
C LEU A 169 -22.38 3.13 4.10
N HIS A 170 -22.75 2.03 4.75
CA HIS A 170 -23.85 2.01 5.70
C HIS A 170 -23.32 2.35 7.10
N TYR A 171 -23.78 3.46 7.67
CA TYR A 171 -23.42 3.87 9.02
C TYR A 171 -24.69 4.01 9.89
N PRO A 172 -24.82 3.26 11.00
CA PRO A 172 -25.99 3.38 11.87
C PRO A 172 -25.97 4.72 12.63
N LEU A 173 -27.08 5.44 12.58
CA LEU A 173 -27.25 6.66 13.35
C LEU A 173 -27.75 6.34 14.77
N GLU A 174 -26.87 6.44 15.77
CA GLU A 174 -27.24 6.26 17.18
C GLU A 174 -27.91 7.52 17.73
N LEU A 175 -29.20 7.46 18.05
CA LEU A 175 -29.95 8.59 18.62
C LEU A 175 -29.70 8.77 20.13
N GLY A 176 -29.33 7.70 20.82
CA GLY A 176 -29.02 7.72 22.24
C GLY A 176 -28.98 6.32 22.85
N ARG A 177 -28.62 6.25 24.13
CA ARG A 177 -28.56 5.00 24.90
C ARG A 177 -29.54 5.02 26.06
N VAL A 178 -30.22 3.88 26.24
CA VAL A 178 -31.07 3.58 27.40
C VAL A 178 -30.47 2.36 28.08
N GLN A 179 -30.40 2.37 29.40
CA GLN A 179 -30.08 1.18 30.19
C GLN A 179 -31.37 0.66 30.79
N LEU A 180 -31.68 -0.61 30.53
CA LEU A 180 -32.85 -1.29 31.07
C LEU A 180 -32.38 -2.58 31.75
N THR A 181 -33.00 -2.90 32.88
CA THR A 181 -32.93 -4.25 33.43
C THR A 181 -33.67 -5.23 32.51
N VAL A 182 -33.36 -6.52 32.66
CA VAL A 182 -34.02 -7.59 31.89
C VAL A 182 -35.54 -7.59 32.13
N ASN A 183 -35.98 -7.26 33.35
CA ASN A 183 -37.42 -7.21 33.67
C ASN A 183 -38.12 -6.03 33.00
N GLU A 184 -37.50 -4.85 33.00
CA GLU A 184 -38.04 -3.67 32.29
C GLU A 184 -38.12 -3.92 30.80
N LEU A 185 -37.07 -4.48 30.20
CA LEU A 185 -37.05 -4.84 28.77
C LEU A 185 -38.18 -5.81 28.41
N ARG A 186 -38.45 -6.82 29.26
CA ARG A 186 -39.55 -7.77 29.07
C ARG A 186 -40.93 -7.17 29.27
N SER A 187 -41.02 -6.07 30.00
CA SER A 187 -42.28 -5.41 30.31
C SER A 187 -42.74 -4.43 29.22
N LEU A 188 -41.87 -4.10 28.26
CA LEU A 188 -42.16 -3.13 27.19
C LEU A 188 -43.32 -3.57 26.31
N ARG A 189 -44.19 -2.61 26.00
CA ARG A 189 -45.36 -2.77 25.15
C ARG A 189 -45.37 -1.69 24.04
N PRO A 190 -46.02 -1.96 22.90
CA PRO A 190 -46.25 -0.94 21.89
C PRO A 190 -46.95 0.29 22.51
N GLY A 191 -46.36 1.47 22.31
CA GLY A 191 -46.83 2.73 22.90
C GLY A 191 -46.00 3.21 24.09
N ASP A 192 -45.13 2.38 24.66
CA ASP A 192 -44.21 2.82 25.72
C ASP A 192 -43.18 3.82 25.15
N VAL A 193 -42.87 4.83 25.95
CA VAL A 193 -41.90 5.88 25.60
C VAL A 193 -40.60 5.64 26.36
N LEU A 194 -39.51 5.42 25.63
CA LEU A 194 -38.17 5.30 26.20
C LEU A 194 -37.44 6.64 26.11
N LEU A 195 -36.96 7.12 27.26
CA LEU A 195 -36.14 8.32 27.34
C LEU A 195 -34.66 7.90 27.43
N PRO A 196 -33.81 8.24 26.44
CA PRO A 196 -32.39 7.97 26.50
C PRO A 196 -31.75 8.65 27.72
N ALA A 197 -31.04 7.88 28.53
CA ALA A 197 -30.21 8.42 29.61
C ALA A 197 -29.02 9.21 29.05
N GLN A 198 -28.57 8.84 27.84
CA GLN A 198 -27.50 9.50 27.11
C GLN A 198 -28.01 9.84 25.69
N PRO A 199 -28.76 10.95 25.52
CA PRO A 199 -29.20 11.39 24.20
C PRO A 199 -27.99 11.90 23.41
N ARG A 200 -27.89 11.51 22.13
CA ARG A 200 -26.88 12.02 21.19
C ARG A 200 -27.35 13.25 20.43
N PHE A 201 -28.67 13.47 20.43
CA PHE A 201 -29.34 14.57 19.75
C PHE A 201 -30.28 15.27 20.72
N ASN A 202 -30.40 16.59 20.58
CA ASN A 202 -31.42 17.37 21.25
C ASN A 202 -32.72 17.41 20.43
N THR A 203 -33.77 17.99 21.00
CA THR A 203 -35.09 18.14 20.36
C THR A 203 -35.09 19.10 19.18
N GLN A 204 -34.01 19.87 18.98
CA GLN A 204 -33.82 20.77 17.84
C GLN A 204 -33.08 20.09 16.68
N GLY A 205 -32.69 18.81 16.82
CA GLY A 205 -31.98 18.08 15.75
C GLY A 205 -30.46 18.21 15.79
N GLN A 206 -29.92 18.94 16.76
CA GLN A 206 -28.48 19.13 16.91
C GLN A 206 -27.90 18.01 17.77
N GLY A 207 -26.77 17.47 17.35
CA GLY A 207 -26.15 16.35 18.05
C GLY A 207 -24.76 16.03 17.59
N HIS A 208 -24.34 14.80 17.88
CA HIS A 208 -23.03 14.30 17.53
C HIS A 208 -23.10 12.94 16.86
N VAL A 209 -22.32 12.76 15.81
CA VAL A 209 -22.15 11.49 15.10
C VAL A 209 -20.68 11.10 15.14
N GLN A 210 -20.42 9.88 15.59
CA GLN A 210 -19.10 9.31 15.44
C GLN A 210 -18.97 8.74 14.02
N LEU A 211 -17.89 9.02 13.30
CA LEU A 211 -17.60 8.43 12.00
C LEU A 211 -16.17 7.87 12.06
N GLY A 212 -16.05 6.56 12.24
CA GLY A 212 -14.78 5.92 12.60
C GLY A 212 -14.27 6.43 13.95
N GLU A 213 -13.06 6.99 13.97
CA GLU A 213 -12.43 7.54 15.19
C GLU A 213 -12.79 9.01 15.44
N ARG A 214 -13.46 9.66 14.49
CA ARG A 214 -13.72 11.10 14.49
C ARG A 214 -15.11 11.39 15.05
N LEU A 215 -15.23 12.41 15.89
CA LEU A 215 -16.51 12.89 16.41
C LEU A 215 -16.92 14.14 15.63
N TRP A 216 -18.13 14.16 15.09
CA TRP A 216 -18.65 15.28 14.32
C TRP A 216 -19.83 15.91 15.03
N ARG A 217 -19.86 17.24 15.10
CA ARG A 217 -21.06 17.99 15.41
C ARG A 217 -21.95 18.06 14.17
N VAL A 218 -23.22 17.75 14.35
CA VAL A 218 -24.20 17.68 13.26
C VAL A 218 -25.46 18.45 13.58
N ASP A 219 -26.19 18.80 12.54
CA ASP A 219 -27.55 19.32 12.62
C ASP A 219 -28.46 18.54 11.68
N SER A 220 -29.71 18.33 12.07
CA SER A 220 -30.67 17.60 11.27
C SER A 220 -31.57 18.55 10.52
N GLU A 221 -31.72 18.32 9.22
CA GLU A 221 -32.64 19.07 8.37
C GLU A 221 -33.54 18.11 7.61
N THR A 222 -34.79 18.49 7.42
CA THR A 222 -35.71 17.73 6.56
C THR A 222 -35.64 18.30 5.16
N LEU A 223 -35.19 17.49 4.21
CA LEU A 223 -35.12 17.85 2.80
C LEU A 223 -35.78 16.75 1.96
N ASN A 224 -36.73 17.14 1.10
CA ASN A 224 -37.47 16.21 0.23
C ASN A 224 -38.09 15.03 0.99
N ASP A 225 -38.75 15.29 2.11
CA ASP A 225 -39.34 14.29 3.01
C ASP A 225 -38.36 13.25 3.59
N HIS A 226 -37.06 13.51 3.50
CA HIS A 226 -36.01 12.71 4.12
C HIS A 226 -35.30 13.49 5.22
N LEU A 227 -35.05 12.83 6.35
CA LEU A 227 -34.19 13.37 7.39
C LEU A 227 -32.73 13.29 6.90
N GLN A 228 -32.10 14.45 6.78
CA GLN A 228 -30.70 14.58 6.42
C GLN A 228 -29.90 15.10 7.61
N LEU A 229 -28.64 14.69 7.69
CA LEU A 229 -27.70 15.18 8.68
C LEU A 229 -26.62 15.98 7.99
N ARG A 230 -26.48 17.23 8.41
CA ARG A 230 -25.41 18.10 7.96
C ARG A 230 -24.25 18.04 8.94
N LEU A 231 -23.10 17.57 8.47
CA LEU A 231 -21.85 17.64 9.23
C LEU A 231 -21.39 19.11 9.29
N ILE A 232 -21.20 19.65 10.50
CA ILE A 232 -20.81 21.04 10.71
C ILE A 232 -19.29 21.15 10.85
N HIS A 233 -18.74 20.52 11.89
CA HIS A 233 -17.30 20.46 12.15
C HIS A 233 -16.94 19.22 12.97
N GLU A 234 -15.69 18.82 12.88
CA GLU A 234 -15.12 17.79 13.75
C GLU A 234 -14.81 18.37 15.13
N GLU A 235 -15.13 17.62 16.18
CA GLU A 235 -14.77 17.93 17.56
C GLU A 235 -13.53 17.13 17.96
N ASP A 236 -12.51 17.82 18.49
CA ASP A 236 -11.34 17.17 19.07
C ASP A 236 -11.74 16.42 20.33
N ARG A 237 -11.52 15.10 20.35
CA ARG A 237 -11.62 14.32 21.59
C ARG A 237 -10.44 14.70 22.49
N HIS A 238 -10.63 15.71 23.34
CA HIS A 238 -9.78 15.85 24.52
C HIS A 238 -9.97 14.59 25.37
N HIS A 239 -8.95 13.74 25.40
CA HIS A 239 -8.83 12.67 26.39
C HIS A 239 -8.68 13.35 27.76
N GLU A 240 -9.71 13.23 28.60
CA GLU A 240 -9.53 13.22 30.06
C GLU A 240 -9.13 11.81 30.51
#